data_AF-A0A2V8RF62-F1
#
_entry.id   AF-A0A2V8RF62-F1
#
_cell.length_a   1.000
_cell.length_b   1.000
_cell.length_c   1.000
_cell.angle_alpha   90.00
_cell.angle_beta   90.00
_cell.angle_gamma   90.00
#
_symmetry.space_group_name_H-M   'P 1'
#
loop_
_entity.id
_entity.type
_entity.pdbx_description
1 polymer ?
#
loop_
_entity_poly.entity_id
_entity_poly.type
_entity_poly.pdbx_seq_one_letter_code
_entity_poly.pdbx_strand_id
1 'polypeptide(L)'
;MKARTVRTGLLTLTLCGALLSTLAPKGVAQARRPDARLFAQAEYYSGDTFPFETRTPRGVRVYAVRRPAPEALRAIDDGLTELFAVARRHGYGARLSYTDYTVFIARADRTRDSAGAYSPDIAVGAAQYAGSVYDQGGYIYAAGMVLSTEPCAFLIAEHERDFQRIANVTRYEGEHIVLYHNDRRLYEQTADHSRGGGHPILK
;
A
#
# COMPACT_ATOMS: atom_id res chain seq x y z
N MET A 1 -14.73 -100.77 8.84
CA MET A 1 -13.56 -100.96 9.73
C MET A 1 -12.42 -100.07 9.26
N LYS A 2 -11.68 -99.47 10.21
CA LYS A 2 -10.41 -98.73 10.11
C LYS A 2 -10.40 -97.28 9.59
N ALA A 3 -10.77 -96.40 10.53
CA ALA A 3 -10.05 -95.25 11.09
C ALA A 3 -8.89 -94.53 10.36
N ARG A 4 -9.05 -93.19 10.38
CA ARG A 4 -8.11 -92.08 10.69
C ARG A 4 -6.90 -91.82 9.80
N THR A 5 -6.80 -90.58 9.31
CA THR A 5 -5.69 -89.66 9.66
C THR A 5 -6.20 -88.21 9.63
N VAL A 6 -5.78 -87.42 10.62
CA VAL A 6 -6.10 -86.01 10.88
C VAL A 6 -5.14 -85.10 10.11
N ARG A 7 -5.60 -83.93 9.64
CA ARG A 7 -4.74 -82.73 9.56
C ARG A 7 -5.54 -81.43 9.65
N THR A 8 -5.04 -80.61 10.56
CA THR A 8 -5.37 -79.26 10.99
C THR A 8 -5.33 -78.23 9.85
N GLY A 9 -6.24 -77.26 9.86
CA GLY A 9 -6.28 -76.16 8.89
C GLY A 9 -7.00 -74.91 9.41
N LEU A 10 -6.23 -74.10 10.12
CA LEU A 10 -6.26 -72.63 10.31
C LEU A 10 -7.56 -71.83 9.98
N LEU A 11 -8.12 -71.22 11.04
CA LEU A 11 -9.05 -70.08 10.96
C LEU A 11 -8.40 -68.89 10.24
N THR A 12 -9.09 -68.29 9.28
CA THR A 12 -8.82 -66.93 8.79
C THR A 12 -9.97 -66.02 9.18
N LEU A 13 -9.69 -65.08 10.08
CA LEU A 13 -10.59 -64.02 10.51
C LEU A 13 -10.53 -62.89 9.47
N THR A 14 -11.62 -62.61 8.78
CA THR A 14 -11.72 -61.48 7.83
C THR A 14 -12.00 -60.20 8.61
N LEU A 15 -11.01 -59.31 8.68
CA LEU A 15 -11.12 -58.00 9.34
C LEU A 15 -11.78 -56.99 8.36
N CYS A 16 -12.96 -56.51 8.71
CA CYS A 16 -13.65 -55.41 8.02
C CYS A 16 -12.88 -54.10 8.18
N GLY A 17 -12.34 -53.55 7.08
CA GLY A 17 -11.74 -52.22 7.05
C GLY A 17 -12.81 -51.13 6.94
N ALA A 18 -13.00 -50.35 8.01
CA ALA A 18 -13.78 -49.11 7.97
C ALA A 18 -12.90 -47.98 7.41
N LEU A 19 -13.26 -47.43 6.24
CA LEU A 19 -12.66 -46.20 5.72
C LEU A 19 -13.12 -45.00 6.59
N LEU A 20 -12.23 -44.48 7.43
CA LEU A 20 -12.38 -43.13 7.99
C LEU A 20 -12.00 -42.11 6.91
N SER A 21 -13.00 -41.43 6.37
CA SER A 21 -12.83 -40.23 5.55
C SER A 21 -12.57 -39.04 6.48
N THR A 22 -11.31 -38.63 6.60
CA THR A 22 -10.92 -37.42 7.32
C THR A 22 -11.27 -36.20 6.48
N LEU A 23 -12.34 -35.50 6.86
CA LEU A 23 -12.61 -34.13 6.41
C LEU A 23 -11.50 -33.23 6.97
N ALA A 24 -10.54 -32.88 6.12
CA ALA A 24 -9.55 -31.86 6.45
C ALA A 24 -10.26 -30.50 6.61
N PRO A 25 -10.01 -29.75 7.70
CA PRO A 25 -10.55 -28.41 7.83
C PRO A 25 -9.98 -27.52 6.72
N LYS A 26 -10.86 -26.91 5.93
CA LYS A 26 -10.50 -25.82 5.00
C LYS A 26 -9.82 -24.74 5.82
N GLY A 27 -8.53 -24.52 5.57
CA GLY A 27 -7.78 -23.44 6.21
C GLY A 27 -8.55 -22.13 6.06
N VAL A 28 -8.91 -21.53 7.19
CA VAL A 28 -9.40 -20.16 7.24
C VAL A 28 -8.25 -19.31 6.70
N ALA A 29 -8.45 -18.69 5.54
CA ALA A 29 -7.49 -17.74 5.00
C ALA A 29 -7.25 -16.69 6.09
N GLN A 30 -6.08 -16.74 6.72
CA GLN A 30 -5.73 -15.81 7.78
C GLN A 30 -5.71 -14.43 7.15
N ALA A 31 -6.64 -13.56 7.55
CA ALA A 31 -6.66 -12.17 7.13
C ALA A 31 -5.25 -11.63 7.33
N ARG A 32 -4.57 -11.31 6.21
CA ARG A 32 -3.20 -10.83 6.21
C ARG A 32 -3.20 -9.57 7.07
N ARG A 33 -2.63 -9.65 8.27
CA ARG A 33 -2.54 -8.49 9.17
C ARG A 33 -1.91 -7.34 8.35
N PRO A 34 -2.40 -6.10 8.53
CA PRO A 34 -1.74 -4.94 7.93
C PRO A 34 -0.25 -4.99 8.29
N ASP A 35 0.62 -4.70 7.33
CA ASP A 35 2.07 -4.78 7.53
C ASP A 35 2.46 -3.81 8.65
N ALA A 36 2.81 -4.34 9.82
CA ALA A 36 3.12 -3.54 11.01
C ALA A 36 4.29 -2.56 10.76
N ARG A 37 5.19 -2.91 9.83
CA ARG A 37 6.29 -2.02 9.43
C ARG A 37 5.76 -0.81 8.67
N LEU A 38 4.77 -1.02 7.80
CA LEU A 38 4.18 0.05 7.00
C LEU A 38 3.42 1.05 7.88
N PHE A 39 2.69 0.56 8.89
CA PHE A 39 2.08 1.43 9.90
C PHE A 39 3.14 2.21 10.68
N ALA A 40 4.14 1.54 11.22
CA ALA A 40 5.21 2.20 11.98
C ALA A 40 5.90 3.30 11.16
N GLN A 41 6.09 3.09 9.85
CA GLN A 41 6.67 4.08 8.96
C GLN A 41 5.73 5.27 8.71
N ALA A 42 4.45 5.01 8.45
CA ALA A 42 3.45 6.07 8.30
C ALA A 42 3.34 6.92 9.57
N GLU A 43 3.28 6.28 10.74
CA GLU A 43 3.22 6.94 12.05
C GLU A 43 4.51 7.71 12.36
N TYR A 44 5.68 7.15 12.03
CA TYR A 44 6.97 7.81 12.21
C TYR A 44 7.07 9.12 11.42
N TYR A 45 6.64 9.13 10.15
CA TYR A 45 6.76 10.32 9.31
C TYR A 45 5.69 11.37 9.55
N SER A 46 4.47 10.97 9.91
CA SER A 46 3.36 11.90 10.14
C SER A 46 3.20 12.34 11.59
N GLY A 47 3.68 11.55 12.55
CA GLY A 47 3.34 11.70 13.97
C GLY A 47 1.88 11.33 14.31
N ASP A 48 1.13 10.79 13.35
CA ASP A 48 -0.27 10.42 13.52
C ASP A 48 -0.45 8.93 13.88
N THR A 49 -1.68 8.55 14.23
CA THR A 49 -2.14 7.16 14.22
C THR A 49 -3.32 7.04 13.25
N PHE A 50 -3.54 5.85 12.68
CA PHE A 50 -4.52 5.64 11.60
C PHE A 50 -5.66 4.71 12.02
N PRO A 51 -6.62 5.17 12.84
CA PRO A 51 -7.67 4.31 13.41
C PRO A 51 -8.77 3.92 12.40
N PHE A 52 -8.85 4.57 11.24
CA PHE A 52 -9.87 4.27 10.24
C PHE A 52 -9.28 3.47 9.08
N GLU A 53 -9.91 2.34 8.76
CA GLU A 53 -9.64 1.54 7.57
C GLU A 53 -10.84 1.57 6.62
N THR A 54 -10.58 1.78 5.34
CA THR A 54 -11.60 1.71 4.29
C THR A 54 -10.98 1.35 2.94
N ARG A 55 -11.80 1.38 1.89
CA ARG A 55 -11.35 1.21 0.50
C ARG A 55 -11.96 2.27 -0.39
N THR A 56 -11.23 2.63 -1.44
CA THR A 56 -11.81 3.40 -2.53
C THR A 56 -12.79 2.53 -3.35
N PRO A 57 -13.69 3.14 -4.15
CA PRO A 57 -14.57 2.40 -5.06
C PRO A 57 -13.85 1.39 -5.98
N ARG A 58 -12.62 1.66 -6.41
CA ARG A 58 -11.83 0.74 -7.26
C ARG A 58 -10.92 -0.21 -6.47
N GLY A 59 -10.93 -0.14 -5.14
CA GLY A 59 -10.37 -1.17 -4.27
C GLY A 59 -9.01 -0.87 -3.65
N VAL A 60 -8.49 0.36 -3.78
CA VAL A 60 -7.30 0.82 -3.07
C VAL A 60 -7.57 0.74 -1.57
N ARG A 61 -6.63 0.19 -0.78
CA ARG A 61 -6.75 0.20 0.69
C ARG A 61 -6.41 1.58 1.21
N VAL A 62 -7.21 2.08 2.15
CA VAL A 62 -7.01 3.41 2.73
C VAL A 62 -6.99 3.31 4.25
N TYR A 63 -5.96 3.86 4.87
CA TYR A 63 -5.85 4.06 6.31
C TYR A 63 -5.82 5.56 6.59
N ALA A 64 -6.56 6.04 7.59
CA ALA A 64 -6.73 7.48 7.78
C ALA A 64 -6.85 7.90 9.24
N VAL A 65 -6.41 9.12 9.54
CA VAL A 65 -6.57 9.77 10.85
C VAL A 65 -8.02 10.08 11.19
N ARG A 66 -8.86 10.25 10.17
CA ARG A 66 -10.31 10.42 10.25
C ARG A 66 -10.99 9.74 9.08
N ARG A 67 -12.30 9.48 9.19
CA ARG A 67 -13.09 8.90 8.11
C ARG A 67 -12.99 9.79 6.84
N PRO A 68 -12.42 9.28 5.73
CA PRO A 68 -12.33 10.06 4.49
C PRO A 68 -13.72 10.31 3.89
N ALA A 69 -13.91 11.48 3.30
CA ALA A 69 -15.12 11.76 2.52
C ALA A 69 -15.15 10.90 1.23
N PRO A 70 -16.33 10.54 0.70
CA PRO A 70 -16.45 9.80 -0.55
C PRO A 70 -15.72 10.47 -1.72
N GLU A 71 -15.69 11.80 -1.75
CA GLU A 71 -15.00 12.61 -2.76
C GLU A 71 -13.48 12.40 -2.71
N ALA A 72 -12.90 12.36 -1.50
CA ALA A 72 -11.47 12.09 -1.31
C ALA A 72 -11.11 10.66 -1.79
N LEU A 73 -11.97 9.67 -1.50
CA LEU A 73 -11.77 8.30 -1.98
C LEU A 73 -11.85 8.20 -3.51
N ARG A 74 -12.78 8.93 -4.15
CA ARG A 74 -12.85 9.01 -5.62
C ARG A 74 -11.63 9.70 -6.22
N ALA A 75 -11.16 10.78 -5.59
CA ALA A 75 -9.97 11.49 -6.06
C ALA A 75 -8.71 10.61 -6.08
N ILE A 76 -8.54 9.71 -5.10
CA ILE A 76 -7.47 8.71 -5.11
C ILE A 76 -7.61 7.80 -6.34
N ASP A 77 -8.81 7.29 -6.61
CA ASP A 77 -9.06 6.45 -7.79
C ASP A 77 -8.80 7.21 -9.09
N ASP A 78 -9.22 8.47 -9.19
CA ASP A 78 -9.05 9.30 -10.37
C ASP A 78 -7.56 9.57 -10.64
N GLY A 79 -6.78 9.91 -9.61
CA GLY A 79 -5.33 10.11 -9.72
C GLY A 79 -4.60 8.85 -10.21
N LEU A 80 -4.91 7.67 -9.65
CA LEU A 80 -4.36 6.40 -10.14
C LEU A 80 -4.85 6.04 -11.54
N THR A 81 -6.09 6.35 -11.88
CA THR A 81 -6.64 6.11 -13.22
C THR A 81 -5.83 6.84 -14.27
N GLU A 82 -5.58 8.13 -14.03
CA GLU A 82 -4.80 8.97 -14.93
C GLU A 82 -3.36 8.49 -15.02
N LEU A 83 -2.72 8.20 -13.89
CA LEU A 83 -1.38 7.63 -13.85
C LEU A 83 -1.30 6.33 -14.66
N PHE A 84 -2.24 5.40 -14.48
CA PHE A 84 -2.21 4.13 -15.20
C PHE A 84 -2.43 4.31 -16.70
N ALA A 85 -3.21 5.33 -17.11
CA ALA A 85 -3.35 5.67 -18.52
C ALA A 85 -2.04 6.23 -19.08
N VAL A 86 -1.37 7.12 -18.35
CA VAL A 86 -0.05 7.65 -18.70
C VAL A 86 0.98 6.52 -18.81
N ALA A 87 1.13 5.70 -17.77
CA ALA A 87 2.08 4.60 -17.71
C ALA A 87 1.97 3.66 -18.92
N ARG A 88 0.73 3.32 -19.33
CA ARG A 88 0.48 2.51 -20.52
C ARG A 88 0.96 3.17 -21.82
N ARG A 89 0.86 4.50 -21.96
CA ARG A 89 1.39 5.22 -23.13
C ARG A 89 2.93 5.15 -23.20
N HIS A 90 3.59 4.99 -22.06
CA HIS A 90 5.03 4.76 -21.97
C HIS A 90 5.43 3.28 -22.09
N GLY A 91 4.48 2.37 -22.34
CA GLY A 91 4.74 0.93 -22.44
C GLY A 91 4.94 0.22 -21.11
N TYR A 92 4.66 0.89 -19.98
CA TYR A 92 4.76 0.30 -18.65
C TYR A 92 3.54 -0.57 -18.35
N GLY A 93 3.77 -1.68 -17.64
CA GLY A 93 2.76 -2.70 -17.37
C GLY A 93 2.69 -3.17 -15.92
N ALA A 94 3.76 -2.99 -15.13
CA ALA A 94 3.79 -3.41 -13.74
C ALA A 94 3.11 -2.37 -12.82
N ARG A 95 2.45 -2.85 -11.75
CA ARG A 95 1.79 -2.06 -10.71
C ARG A 95 0.71 -1.09 -11.20
N LEU A 96 -0.08 -1.55 -12.19
CA LEU A 96 -1.21 -0.80 -12.77
C LEU A 96 -2.59 -1.33 -12.31
N SER A 97 -2.67 -1.83 -11.07
CA SER A 97 -3.90 -2.32 -10.44
C SER A 97 -4.18 -1.58 -9.14
N TYR A 98 -5.40 -1.09 -8.96
CA TYR A 98 -5.82 -0.34 -7.75
C TYR A 98 -5.60 -1.14 -6.47
N THR A 99 -5.85 -2.45 -6.49
CA THR A 99 -5.78 -3.31 -5.31
C THR A 99 -4.37 -3.55 -4.79
N ASP A 100 -3.36 -3.21 -5.60
CA ASP A 100 -1.95 -3.27 -5.22
C ASP A 100 -1.60 -2.13 -4.25
N TYR A 101 -2.36 -1.03 -4.29
CA TYR A 101 -2.05 0.19 -3.56
C TYR A 101 -2.67 0.25 -2.16
N THR A 102 -1.90 0.81 -1.23
CA THR A 102 -2.32 1.22 0.10
C THR A 102 -2.00 2.71 0.27
N VAL A 103 -2.97 3.51 0.68
CA VAL A 103 -2.80 4.95 0.89
C VAL A 103 -3.06 5.29 2.36
N PHE A 104 -2.12 5.99 2.98
CA PHE A 104 -2.30 6.58 4.30
C PHE A 104 -2.71 8.04 4.13
N ILE A 105 -3.76 8.47 4.81
CA ILE A 105 -4.21 9.87 4.83
C ILE A 105 -3.93 10.43 6.21
N ALA A 106 -2.86 11.20 6.32
CA ALA A 106 -2.43 11.86 7.55
C ALA A 106 -3.07 13.24 7.70
N ARG A 107 -2.97 13.80 8.91
CA ARG A 107 -3.39 15.16 9.17
C ARG A 107 -2.48 16.11 8.38
N ALA A 108 -3.09 17.07 7.68
CA ALA A 108 -2.36 18.19 7.12
C ALA A 108 -1.80 19.03 8.27
N ASP A 109 -0.55 19.45 8.16
CA ASP A 109 0.06 20.26 9.18
C ASP A 109 -0.68 21.60 9.30
N ARG A 110 -0.85 22.07 10.54
CA ARG A 110 -1.47 23.35 10.85
C ARG A 110 -0.41 24.39 11.23
N THR A 111 0.83 24.15 10.86
CA THR A 111 1.90 25.12 10.98
C THR A 111 1.91 26.01 9.75
N ARG A 112 2.39 27.25 9.96
CA ARG A 112 2.54 28.22 8.88
C ARG A 112 3.87 27.94 8.18
N ASP A 113 3.87 27.97 6.86
CA ASP A 113 5.09 27.96 6.07
C ASP A 113 5.91 29.24 6.30
N SER A 114 7.12 29.28 5.73
CA SER A 114 7.98 30.48 5.76
C SER A 114 7.35 31.73 5.17
N ALA A 115 6.28 31.61 4.37
CA ALA A 115 5.48 32.72 3.84
C ALA A 115 4.29 33.10 4.76
N GLY A 116 4.11 32.41 5.88
CA GLY A 116 3.05 32.65 6.85
C GLY A 116 1.70 32.01 6.49
N ALA A 117 1.61 31.20 5.44
CA ALA A 117 0.38 30.50 5.04
C ALA A 117 0.28 29.13 5.73
N TYR A 118 -0.93 28.69 6.08
CA TYR A 118 -1.12 27.31 6.56
C TYR A 118 -0.79 26.34 5.42
N SER A 119 0.16 25.43 5.66
CA SER A 119 0.58 24.45 4.65
C SER A 119 -0.38 23.26 4.67
N PRO A 120 -1.06 22.92 3.56
CA PRO A 120 -2.00 21.81 3.56
C PRO A 120 -1.29 20.44 3.41
N ASP A 121 -0.03 20.36 3.83
CA ASP A 121 0.92 19.26 3.61
C ASP A 121 1.41 18.73 4.98
N ILE A 122 2.09 17.58 5.03
CA ILE A 122 2.56 16.95 6.28
C ILE A 122 3.96 17.47 6.62
N ALA A 123 4.25 17.84 7.87
CA ALA A 123 5.64 18.07 8.30
C ALA A 123 6.39 16.76 8.47
N VAL A 124 7.47 16.61 7.71
CA VAL A 124 8.37 15.46 7.76
C VAL A 124 9.77 15.95 8.07
N GLY A 125 10.55 15.23 8.90
CA GLY A 125 11.94 15.61 9.20
C GLY A 125 12.75 15.89 7.93
N ALA A 126 13.54 16.96 7.92
CA ALA A 126 14.12 17.51 6.69
C ALA A 126 15.08 16.53 5.99
N ALA A 127 15.73 15.64 6.73
CA ALA A 127 16.60 14.60 6.21
C ALA A 127 17.58 15.14 5.13
N GLN A 128 17.52 14.64 3.91
CA GLN A 128 18.36 15.09 2.79
C GLN A 128 18.15 16.56 2.38
N TYR A 129 17.04 17.17 2.81
CA TYR A 129 16.74 18.58 2.59
C TYR A 129 17.29 19.49 3.69
N ALA A 130 17.95 18.96 4.74
CA ALA A 130 18.50 19.76 5.83
C ALA A 130 19.45 20.85 5.30
N GLY A 131 19.21 22.11 5.70
CA GLY A 131 19.95 23.28 5.25
C GLY A 131 19.61 23.78 3.83
N SER A 132 18.67 23.14 3.12
CA SER A 132 18.18 23.64 1.82
C SER A 132 17.09 24.71 2.00
N VAL A 133 16.66 25.32 0.90
CA VAL A 133 15.51 26.26 0.91
C VAL A 133 14.19 25.62 1.33
N TYR A 134 14.11 24.29 1.30
CA TYR A 134 12.93 23.54 1.74
C TYR A 134 12.93 23.31 3.25
N ASP A 135 14.09 23.40 3.91
CA ASP A 135 14.21 23.20 5.35
C ASP A 135 13.55 24.34 6.14
N GLN A 136 12.50 24.01 6.88
CA GLN A 136 11.73 24.91 7.75
C GLN A 136 12.25 24.90 9.20
N GLY A 137 13.52 24.52 9.42
CA GLY A 137 14.13 24.45 10.74
C GLY A 137 14.12 23.05 11.34
N GLY A 138 14.46 22.04 10.53
CA GLY A 138 14.52 20.63 10.88
C GLY A 138 13.46 19.75 10.19
N TYR A 139 12.56 20.34 9.40
CA TYR A 139 11.47 19.64 8.70
C TYR A 139 11.17 20.26 7.33
N ILE A 140 10.50 19.50 6.46
CA ILE A 140 9.90 19.94 5.20
C ILE A 140 8.38 19.74 5.26
N TYR A 141 7.64 20.50 4.45
CA TYR A 141 6.24 20.20 4.16
C TYR A 141 6.15 19.29 2.93
N ALA A 142 5.61 18.09 3.10
CA ALA A 142 5.43 17.09 2.06
C ALA A 142 3.94 16.84 1.81
N ALA A 143 3.49 17.10 0.59
CA ALA A 143 2.11 16.81 0.18
C ALA A 143 1.79 15.31 0.21
N GLY A 144 2.81 14.51 -0.11
CA GLY A 144 2.80 13.06 -0.01
C GLY A 144 4.23 12.51 0.10
N MET A 145 4.31 11.20 0.34
CA MET A 145 5.56 10.46 0.43
C MET A 145 5.33 8.97 0.14
N VAL A 146 6.11 8.39 -0.77
CA VAL A 146 6.22 6.93 -0.90
C VAL A 146 6.77 6.31 0.39
N LEU A 147 6.02 5.39 0.98
CA LEU A 147 6.43 4.62 2.16
C LEU A 147 7.11 3.31 1.73
N SER A 148 6.54 2.62 0.75
CA SER A 148 7.09 1.39 0.21
C SER A 148 6.73 1.21 -1.26
N THR A 149 7.63 0.59 -2.01
CA THR A 149 7.37 0.13 -3.38
C THR A 149 6.93 -1.33 -3.42
N GLU A 150 7.09 -2.07 -2.31
CA GLU A 150 6.61 -3.44 -2.10
C GLU A 150 6.22 -3.65 -0.61
N PRO A 151 4.93 -3.61 -0.24
CA PRO A 151 3.76 -3.35 -1.09
C PRO A 151 3.73 -1.90 -1.61
N CYS A 152 2.96 -1.62 -2.66
CA CYS A 152 2.79 -0.26 -3.20
C CYS A 152 2.08 0.62 -2.18
N ALA A 153 2.80 1.50 -1.49
CA ALA A 153 2.22 2.28 -0.41
C ALA A 153 2.81 3.68 -0.31
N PHE A 154 1.94 4.64 -0.07
CA PHE A 154 2.32 6.03 0.13
C PHE A 154 1.39 6.73 1.13
N LEU A 155 1.90 7.83 1.66
CA LEU A 155 1.24 8.74 2.59
C LEU A 155 0.86 10.01 1.84
N ILE A 156 -0.32 10.58 2.12
CA ILE A 156 -0.75 11.88 1.62
C ILE A 156 -1.36 12.71 2.74
N ALA A 157 -1.32 14.03 2.61
CA ALA A 157 -2.03 14.94 3.51
C ALA A 157 -3.56 14.88 3.27
N GLU A 158 -4.34 15.04 4.32
CA GLU A 158 -5.78 15.19 4.20
C GLU A 158 -6.16 16.53 3.56
N HIS A 159 -7.14 16.50 2.64
CA HIS A 159 -7.80 17.70 2.15
C HIS A 159 -9.31 17.52 2.18
N GLU A 160 -10.02 18.48 2.76
CA GLU A 160 -11.49 18.44 2.86
C GLU A 160 -12.21 19.08 1.68
N ARG A 161 -11.48 19.91 0.92
CA ARG A 161 -12.07 20.79 -0.10
C ARG A 161 -11.31 20.76 -1.42
N ASP A 162 -10.01 20.52 -1.36
CA ASP A 162 -9.16 20.41 -2.55
C ASP A 162 -8.94 18.95 -2.92
N PHE A 163 -9.95 18.34 -3.53
CA PHE A 163 -9.87 16.96 -4.00
C PHE A 163 -8.97 16.82 -5.23
N GLN A 164 -8.75 17.90 -5.98
CA GLN A 164 -7.79 17.91 -7.09
C GLN A 164 -6.36 17.75 -6.57
N ARG A 165 -6.02 18.35 -5.43
CA ARG A 165 -4.74 18.13 -4.75
C ARG A 165 -4.56 16.66 -4.36
N ILE A 166 -5.58 16.00 -3.82
CA ILE A 166 -5.54 14.56 -3.50
C ILE A 166 -5.25 13.72 -4.75
N ALA A 167 -5.97 13.99 -5.86
CA ALA A 167 -5.76 13.26 -7.11
C ALA A 167 -4.33 13.49 -7.66
N ASN A 168 -3.86 14.73 -7.64
CA ASN A 168 -2.51 15.08 -8.09
C ASN A 168 -1.43 14.37 -7.26
N VAL A 169 -1.48 14.47 -5.92
CA VAL A 169 -0.49 13.83 -5.04
C VAL A 169 -0.54 12.31 -5.19
N THR A 170 -1.73 11.73 -5.30
CA THR A 170 -1.88 10.29 -5.58
C THR A 170 -1.19 9.89 -6.88
N ARG A 171 -1.33 10.71 -7.93
CA ARG A 171 -0.67 10.50 -9.23
C ARG A 171 0.85 10.62 -9.11
N TYR A 172 1.34 11.60 -8.34
CA TYR A 172 2.76 11.87 -8.08
C TYR A 172 3.45 10.74 -7.32
N GLU A 173 2.93 10.36 -6.16
CA GLU A 173 3.52 9.27 -5.37
C GLU A 173 3.37 7.92 -6.08
N GLY A 174 2.24 7.71 -6.76
CA GLY A 174 2.04 6.52 -7.59
C GLY A 174 3.05 6.42 -8.74
N GLU A 175 3.44 7.54 -9.36
CA GLU A 175 4.42 7.56 -10.44
C GLU A 175 5.76 7.00 -9.98
N HIS A 176 6.25 7.40 -8.81
CA HIS A 176 7.49 6.86 -8.26
C HIS A 176 7.44 5.34 -8.09
N ILE A 177 6.30 4.80 -7.65
CA ILE A 177 6.11 3.35 -7.56
C ILE A 177 6.11 2.71 -8.95
N VAL A 178 5.38 3.26 -9.92
CA VAL A 178 5.36 2.76 -11.30
C VAL A 178 6.77 2.78 -11.90
N LEU A 179 7.51 3.87 -11.75
CA LEU A 179 8.88 4.00 -12.24
C LEU A 179 9.81 2.98 -11.57
N TYR A 180 9.72 2.79 -10.25
CA TYR A 180 10.53 1.80 -9.53
C TYR A 180 10.45 0.41 -10.19
N HIS A 181 9.25 0.00 -10.62
CA HIS A 181 8.99 -1.34 -11.18
C HIS A 181 9.15 -1.45 -12.70
N ASN A 182 9.19 -0.34 -13.43
CA ASN A 182 9.21 -0.35 -14.90
C ASN A 182 10.44 0.37 -15.51
N ASP A 183 10.98 1.38 -14.86
CA ASP A 183 12.14 2.17 -15.33
C ASP A 183 12.98 2.67 -14.15
N ARG A 184 13.87 1.78 -13.68
CA ARG A 184 14.71 2.05 -12.51
C ARG A 184 15.62 3.27 -12.68
N ARG A 185 16.10 3.50 -13.90
CA ARG A 185 16.97 4.63 -14.22
C ARG A 185 16.20 5.94 -14.07
N LEU A 186 14.98 6.02 -14.57
CA LEU A 186 14.14 7.22 -14.45
C LEU A 186 13.65 7.44 -13.00
N TYR A 187 13.38 6.36 -12.27
CA TYR A 187 13.12 6.43 -10.82
C TYR A 187 14.29 7.08 -10.06
N GLU A 188 15.52 6.63 -10.28
CA GLU A 188 16.71 7.16 -9.58
C GLU A 188 16.98 8.63 -9.91
N GLN A 189 16.60 9.09 -11.11
CA GLN A 189 16.70 10.50 -11.51
C GLN A 189 15.67 11.41 -10.85
N THR A 190 14.58 10.85 -10.32
CA THR A 190 13.43 11.59 -9.77
C THR A 190 13.23 11.37 -8.28
N ALA A 191 14.00 10.47 -7.66
CA ALA A 191 13.96 10.21 -6.22
C ALA A 191 14.36 11.43 -5.38
N ASP A 192 15.15 12.35 -5.94
CA ASP A 192 15.55 13.60 -5.31
C ASP A 192 14.93 14.81 -6.02
N HIS A 193 13.97 15.47 -5.36
CA HIS A 193 13.31 16.67 -5.88
C HIS A 193 14.08 17.95 -5.54
N SER A 194 15.15 17.88 -4.72
CA SER A 194 15.91 19.05 -4.26
C SER A 194 16.59 19.84 -5.39
N ARG A 195 16.76 19.19 -6.56
CA ARG A 195 17.37 19.79 -7.77
C ARG A 195 16.38 20.01 -8.91
N GLY A 196 15.07 19.97 -8.63
CA GLY A 196 14.04 20.09 -9.66
C GLY A 196 13.76 18.80 -10.44
N GLY A 197 14.16 17.65 -9.88
CA GLY A 197 13.53 16.37 -10.24
C GLY A 197 12.02 16.51 -10.00
N GLY A 198 11.21 15.97 -10.92
CA GLY A 198 9.76 16.09 -10.84
C GLY A 198 9.11 14.82 -11.35
N HIS A 199 7.93 14.96 -11.94
CA HIS A 199 7.16 13.83 -12.43
C HIS A 199 7.28 13.67 -13.95
N PRO A 200 8.27 12.91 -14.46
CA PRO A 200 8.70 12.97 -15.86
C PRO A 200 7.71 12.35 -16.84
N ILE A 201 6.91 11.37 -16.43
CA ILE A 201 5.92 10.76 -17.32
C ILE A 201 4.56 11.47 -17.23
N LEU A 202 4.35 12.28 -16.19
CA LEU A 202 3.13 13.07 -16.00
C LEU A 202 3.14 14.43 -16.73
N LYS A 203 4.15 14.72 -17.55
CA LYS A 203 4.28 15.93 -18.37
C LYS A 203 3.57 15.80 -19.71
#